data_AF-A0A7S2Y9W9-F1
#
_entry.id   AF-A0A7S2Y9W9-F1
#
_cell.length_a   1.000
_cell.length_b   1.000
_cell.length_c   1.000
_cell.angle_alpha   90.00
_cell.angle_beta   90.00
_cell.angle_gamma   90.00
#
_symmetry.space_group_name_H-M   'P 1'
#
loop_
_entity.id
_entity.type
_entity.pdbx_description
1 polymer ?
#
loop_
_entity_poly.entity_id
_entity_poly.type
_entity_poly.pdbx_seq_one_letter_code
_entity_poly.pdbx_strand_id
1 'polypeptide(L)'
;MVLSPLLLSFFAICFAYPNCLNMSMSIASSTSGGGSAKNRFVYGKDDALFGSIERQQGDKPYGAVLDAGTGLHSLRWLGTLHAKGMERCVAVTADKNMQRNCQREVDALGVSNDFEVIIGNWFDEDD
;
A
#
# COMPACT_ATOMS: atom_id res chain seq x y z
N MET A 1 7.39 33.90 10.48
CA MET A 1 6.24 33.09 10.02
C MET A 1 6.54 31.65 10.41
N VAL A 2 5.78 31.14 11.38
CA VAL A 2 5.97 29.80 11.95
C VAL A 2 5.29 28.82 11.02
N LEU A 3 6.06 27.92 10.39
CA LEU A 3 5.51 26.85 9.57
C LEU A 3 4.63 25.95 10.46
N SER A 4 3.38 25.77 10.02
CA SER A 4 2.37 24.95 10.65
C SER A 4 2.77 23.47 10.67
N PRO A 5 2.56 22.73 11.79
CA PRO A 5 2.87 21.29 11.89
C PRO A 5 1.88 20.38 11.13
N LEU A 6 0.94 20.94 10.36
CA LEU A 6 -0.03 20.18 9.55
C LEU A 6 0.52 19.69 8.19
N LEU A 7 1.82 19.90 7.91
CA LEU A 7 2.44 19.55 6.63
C LEU A 7 3.35 18.31 6.66
N LEU A 8 3.29 17.49 7.72
CA LEU A 8 4.21 16.36 7.92
C LEU A 8 3.51 14.98 7.95
N SER A 9 2.51 14.78 7.11
CA SER A 9 1.96 13.44 6.81
C SER A 9 2.19 13.00 5.37
N PHE A 10 2.93 13.78 4.57
CA PHE A 10 3.43 13.37 3.25
C PHE A 10 4.69 12.49 3.40
N PHE A 11 4.55 11.31 4.00
CA PHE A 11 5.57 10.28 3.83
C PHE A 11 5.28 9.52 2.53
N ALA A 12 5.85 10.02 1.43
CA ALA A 12 6.07 9.21 0.25
C ALA A 12 7.05 8.09 0.61
N ILE A 13 6.58 6.85 0.69
CA ILE A 13 7.43 5.69 0.94
C ILE A 13 7.96 5.20 -0.41
N CYS A 14 9.03 5.85 -0.85
CA CYS A 14 9.76 5.42 -2.02
C CYS A 14 10.73 4.30 -1.65
N PHE A 15 10.55 3.12 -2.22
CA PHE A 15 11.68 2.24 -2.54
C PHE A 15 11.47 1.61 -3.91
N ALA A 16 12.00 2.29 -4.93
CA ALA A 16 12.57 1.59 -6.06
C ALA A 16 13.85 0.91 -5.58
N TYR A 17 13.86 -0.42 -5.52
CA TYR A 17 15.11 -1.18 -5.47
C TYR A 17 15.50 -1.56 -6.90
N PRO A 18 16.52 -0.91 -7.51
CA PRO A 18 17.11 -1.41 -8.74
C PRO A 18 18.17 -2.44 -8.33
N ASN A 19 17.80 -3.71 -8.21
CA ASN A 19 18.64 -4.91 -8.39
C ASN A 19 18.02 -6.13 -7.71
N CYS A 20 17.12 -6.81 -8.41
CA CYS A 20 16.92 -8.25 -8.32
C CYS A 20 16.44 -8.74 -9.70
N LEU A 21 17.30 -8.58 -10.71
CA LEU A 21 17.16 -9.35 -11.94
C LEU A 21 17.50 -10.81 -11.63
N ASN A 22 16.67 -11.70 -12.14
CA ASN A 22 16.84 -13.15 -12.24
C ASN A 22 16.26 -14.01 -11.10
N MET A 23 14.93 -14.12 -11.05
CA MET A 23 14.28 -15.38 -10.68
C MET A 23 13.34 -15.79 -11.81
N SER A 24 13.72 -16.87 -12.49
CA SER A 24 12.86 -17.62 -13.41
C SER A 24 11.51 -17.89 -12.75
N MET A 25 10.43 -17.36 -13.33
CA MET A 25 9.07 -17.77 -12.98
C MET A 25 8.87 -19.23 -13.40
N SER A 26 9.05 -20.15 -12.46
CA SER A 26 8.35 -21.42 -12.52
C SER A 26 6.88 -21.14 -12.22
N ILE A 27 6.03 -21.21 -13.25
CA ILE A 27 4.57 -21.19 -13.07
C ILE A 27 4.19 -22.48 -12.33
N ALA A 28 4.26 -22.42 -11.00
CA ALA A 28 3.57 -23.39 -10.16
C ALA A 28 2.09 -23.02 -10.19
N SER A 29 1.34 -23.72 -11.04
CA SER A 29 -0.11 -23.86 -10.94
C SER A 29 -0.43 -24.52 -9.59
N SER A 30 -0.47 -23.72 -8.52
CA SER A 30 -1.04 -24.14 -7.25
C SER A 30 -2.51 -23.76 -7.25
N THR A 31 -3.33 -24.79 -7.49
CA THR A 31 -4.75 -24.84 -7.13
C THR A 31 -4.95 -24.24 -5.74
N SER A 32 -5.62 -23.09 -5.69
CA SER A 32 -5.81 -22.29 -4.49
C SER A 32 -6.72 -23.00 -3.49
N GLY A 33 -6.13 -23.54 -2.43
CA GLY A 33 -6.86 -23.88 -1.21
C GLY A 33 -7.49 -22.63 -0.62
N GLY A 34 -8.77 -22.73 -0.26
CA GLY A 34 -9.61 -21.63 0.23
C GLY A 34 -9.23 -21.10 1.61
N GLY A 35 -8.11 -20.37 1.70
CA GLY A 35 -7.87 -19.44 2.78
C GLY A 35 -8.59 -18.11 2.50
N SER A 36 -9.31 -17.58 3.49
CA SER A 36 -9.94 -16.26 3.36
C SER A 36 -8.89 -15.22 2.99
N ALA A 37 -9.18 -14.36 2.01
CA ALA A 37 -8.24 -13.35 1.52
C ALA A 37 -7.69 -12.45 2.63
N LYS A 38 -8.47 -12.25 3.69
CA LYS A 38 -8.10 -11.52 4.91
C LYS A 38 -6.89 -12.12 5.64
N ASN A 39 -6.58 -13.40 5.45
CA ASN A 39 -5.39 -14.03 6.01
C ASN A 39 -4.08 -13.49 5.38
N ARG A 40 -4.17 -12.79 4.25
CA ARG A 40 -3.02 -12.14 3.59
C ARG A 40 -2.73 -10.75 4.12
N PHE A 41 -3.52 -10.21 5.05
CA PHE A 41 -3.20 -8.93 5.67
C PHE A 41 -1.81 -8.94 6.30
N VAL A 42 -1.13 -7.81 6.19
CA VAL A 42 0.18 -7.57 6.78
C VAL A 42 -0.01 -6.58 7.92
N TYR A 43 0.50 -6.89 9.11
CA TYR A 43 0.36 -6.01 10.27
C TYR A 43 1.69 -5.36 10.60
N GLY A 44 1.68 -4.12 11.10
CA GLY A 44 2.91 -3.42 11.46
C GLY A 44 3.76 -4.13 12.52
N LYS A 45 3.16 -4.98 13.37
CA LYS A 45 3.93 -5.80 14.31
C LYS A 45 4.84 -6.86 13.63
N ASP A 46 4.53 -7.23 12.40
CA ASP A 46 5.22 -8.28 11.65
C ASP A 46 6.17 -7.69 10.58
N ASP A 47 6.21 -6.36 10.43
CA ASP A 47 7.02 -5.63 9.45
C ASP A 47 7.65 -4.39 10.08
N ALA A 48 8.98 -4.29 10.04
CA ALA A 48 9.71 -3.23 10.74
C ALA A 48 9.36 -1.82 10.23
N LEU A 49 9.08 -1.66 8.93
CA LEU A 49 8.74 -0.38 8.32
C LEU A 49 7.34 0.04 8.76
N PHE A 50 6.35 -0.83 8.54
CA PHE A 50 4.96 -0.55 8.88
C PHE A 50 4.76 -0.37 10.39
N GLY A 51 5.44 -1.16 11.20
CA GLY A 51 5.45 -1.00 12.65
C GLY A 51 6.06 0.33 13.10
N SER A 52 7.07 0.84 12.39
CA SER A 52 7.62 2.16 12.67
C SER A 52 6.63 3.28 12.36
N ILE A 53 5.90 3.19 11.25
CA ILE A 53 4.87 4.16 10.87
C ILE A 53 3.73 4.16 11.90
N GLU A 54 3.24 2.98 12.30
CA GLU A 54 2.21 2.86 13.33
C GLU A 54 2.64 3.47 14.67
N ARG A 55 3.90 3.27 15.08
CA ARG A 55 4.42 3.89 16.32
C ARG A 55 4.48 5.42 16.23
N GLN A 56 4.85 5.96 15.07
CA GLN A 56 4.90 7.42 14.87
C GLN A 56 3.49 8.03 14.82
N GLN A 57 2.54 7.33 14.22
CA GLN A 57 1.14 7.73 14.21
C GLN A 57 0.54 7.76 15.63
N GLY A 58 0.89 6.77 16.45
CA GLY A 58 0.35 6.61 17.80
C GLY A 58 -1.15 6.35 17.77
N ASP A 59 -1.90 7.00 18.66
CA ASP A 59 -3.36 6.80 18.78
C ASP A 59 -4.19 7.71 17.84
N LYS A 60 -3.53 8.49 16.97
CA LYS A 60 -4.22 9.40 16.06
C LYS A 60 -4.85 8.62 14.89
N PRO A 61 -6.09 8.95 14.47
CA PRO A 61 -6.69 8.32 13.29
C PRO A 61 -5.87 8.65 12.03
N TYR A 62 -5.76 7.69 11.12
CA TYR A 62 -5.03 7.87 9.86
C TYR A 62 -5.71 8.86 8.90
N GLY A 63 -7.05 8.94 8.93
CA GLY A 63 -7.80 9.80 8.01
C GLY A 63 -7.56 9.41 6.55
N ALA A 64 -7.22 10.37 5.71
CA ALA A 64 -6.91 10.14 4.30
C ALA A 64 -5.43 9.78 4.11
N VAL A 65 -5.16 8.69 3.40
CA VAL A 65 -3.81 8.16 3.18
C VAL A 65 -3.46 8.20 1.69
N LEU A 66 -2.21 8.53 1.38
CA LEU A 66 -1.60 8.40 0.06
C LEU A 66 -0.41 7.43 0.18
N ASP A 67 -0.41 6.37 -0.62
CA ASP A 67 0.73 5.47 -0.78
C ASP A 67 1.34 5.65 -2.17
N ALA A 68 2.47 6.35 -2.22
CA ALA A 68 3.19 6.62 -3.47
C ALA A 68 4.21 5.51 -3.72
N GLY A 69 3.94 4.63 -4.68
CA GLY A 69 4.75 3.45 -4.96
C GLY A 69 4.12 2.15 -4.45
N THR A 70 2.79 2.04 -4.47
CA THR A 70 2.05 0.89 -3.97
C THR A 70 2.42 -0.40 -4.71
N GLY A 71 2.71 -1.42 -3.90
CA GLY A 71 2.72 -2.83 -4.31
C GLY A 71 1.81 -3.65 -3.42
N LEU A 72 1.71 -4.96 -3.68
CA LEU A 72 0.81 -5.85 -2.95
C LEU A 72 1.07 -5.90 -1.43
N HIS A 73 2.33 -5.78 -1.01
CA HIS A 73 2.71 -5.85 0.41
C HIS A 73 2.24 -4.62 1.20
N SER A 74 2.51 -3.41 0.68
CA SER A 74 2.00 -2.17 1.28
C SER A 74 0.48 -2.10 1.25
N LEU A 75 -0.14 -2.52 0.14
CA LEU A 75 -1.59 -2.59 -0.01
C LEU A 75 -2.25 -3.48 1.07
N ARG A 76 -1.69 -4.65 1.33
CA ARG A 76 -2.16 -5.56 2.39
C ARG A 76 -2.04 -4.95 3.78
N TRP A 77 -1.04 -4.11 4.02
CA TRP A 77 -0.93 -3.39 5.27
C TRP A 77 -1.93 -2.23 5.36
N LEU A 78 -2.06 -1.43 4.31
CA LEU A 78 -3.03 -0.34 4.23
C LEU A 78 -4.46 -0.84 4.50
N GLY A 79 -4.80 -2.03 4.00
CA GLY A 79 -6.10 -2.65 4.26
C GLY A 79 -6.41 -2.90 5.75
N THR A 80 -5.38 -2.99 6.60
CA THR A 80 -5.56 -3.10 8.06
C THR A 80 -5.85 -1.77 8.74
N LEU A 81 -5.53 -0.64 8.09
CA LEU A 81 -5.65 0.70 8.67
C LEU A 81 -7.09 1.19 8.76
N HIS A 82 -8.05 0.53 8.08
CA HIS A 82 -9.48 0.80 8.26
C HIS A 82 -9.88 0.71 9.74
N ALA A 83 -9.40 -0.33 10.45
CA ALA A 83 -9.62 -0.48 11.89
C ALA A 83 -8.89 0.56 12.75
N LYS A 84 -7.96 1.33 12.16
CA LYS A 84 -7.16 2.39 12.79
C LYS A 84 -7.60 3.79 12.34
N GLY A 85 -8.82 3.92 11.82
CA GLY A 85 -9.41 5.22 11.47
C GLY A 85 -8.90 5.79 10.15
N MET A 86 -8.46 4.95 9.20
CA MET A 86 -8.31 5.35 7.81
C MET A 86 -9.68 5.48 7.15
N GLU A 87 -9.93 6.63 6.52
CA GLU A 87 -11.20 6.97 5.86
C GLU A 87 -11.15 6.70 4.34
N ARG A 88 -9.99 6.94 3.72
CA ARG A 88 -9.75 6.69 2.29
C ARG A 88 -8.27 6.51 2.02
N CYS A 89 -7.94 5.79 0.96
CA CYS A 89 -6.58 5.54 0.52
C CYS A 89 -6.46 5.72 -1.00
N VAL A 90 -5.48 6.51 -1.43
CA VAL A 90 -5.04 6.56 -2.82
C VAL A 90 -3.72 5.82 -2.91
N ALA A 91 -3.72 4.75 -3.71
CA ALA A 91 -2.58 3.88 -3.94
C ALA A 91 -2.04 4.11 -5.36
N VAL A 92 -0.83 4.67 -5.47
CA VAL A 92 -0.22 5.05 -6.74
C VAL A 92 0.80 4.02 -7.16
N THR A 93 0.68 3.47 -8.36
CA THR A 93 1.64 2.52 -8.92
C THR A 93 2.06 2.91 -10.33
N ALA A 94 3.32 2.64 -10.69
CA ALA A 94 3.88 3.05 -11.99
C ALA A 94 3.59 2.04 -13.13
N ASP A 95 3.07 0.85 -12.83
CA ASP A 95 2.88 -0.22 -13.82
C ASP A 95 1.43 -0.69 -13.93
N LYS A 96 0.96 -0.88 -15.17
CA LYS A 96 -0.40 -1.35 -15.49
C LYS A 96 -0.68 -2.78 -15.00
N ASN A 97 0.31 -3.67 -14.97
CA ASN A 97 0.10 -5.01 -14.43
C ASN A 97 -0.01 -4.95 -12.91
N MET A 98 0.84 -4.17 -12.25
CA MET A 98 0.79 -3.93 -10.82
C MET A 98 -0.54 -3.30 -10.40
N GLN A 99 -1.04 -2.30 -11.13
CA GLN A 99 -2.35 -1.71 -10.89
C GLN A 99 -3.47 -2.78 -10.90
N ARG A 100 -3.49 -3.63 -11.92
CA ARG A 100 -4.45 -4.74 -12.02
C ARG A 100 -4.32 -5.73 -10.87
N ASN A 101 -3.10 -6.04 -10.44
CA ASN A 101 -2.86 -6.94 -9.31
C ASN A 101 -3.33 -6.32 -8.00
N CYS A 102 -3.04 -5.04 -7.76
CA CYS A 102 -3.50 -4.31 -6.60
C CYS A 102 -5.02 -4.19 -6.57
N GLN A 103 -5.67 -3.86 -7.69
CA GLN A 103 -7.13 -3.79 -7.75
C GLN A 103 -7.78 -5.13 -7.38
N ARG A 104 -7.30 -6.24 -7.95
CA ARG A 104 -7.80 -7.58 -7.61
C ARG A 104 -7.60 -7.91 -6.13
N GLU A 105 -6.49 -7.47 -5.54
CA GLU A 105 -6.22 -7.71 -4.14
C GLU A 105 -7.13 -6.87 -3.23
N VAL A 106 -7.37 -5.60 -3.58
CA VAL A 106 -8.36 -4.73 -2.91
C VAL A 106 -9.74 -5.40 -2.91
N ASP A 107 -10.17 -5.88 -4.07
CA ASP A 107 -11.47 -6.56 -4.24
C ASP A 107 -11.53 -7.85 -3.42
N ALA A 108 -10.45 -8.65 -3.43
CA ALA A 108 -10.37 -9.88 -2.66
C ALA A 108 -10.40 -9.62 -1.14
N LEU A 109 -9.77 -8.55 -0.67
CA LEU A 109 -9.76 -8.16 0.74
C LEU A 109 -11.09 -7.53 1.18
N GLY A 110 -11.93 -7.09 0.24
CA GLY A 110 -13.23 -6.48 0.49
C GLY A 110 -13.14 -5.03 0.98
N VAL A 111 -12.10 -4.30 0.55
CA VAL A 111 -11.84 -2.92 0.95
C VAL A 111 -11.97 -1.93 -0.22
N SER A 112 -12.61 -2.32 -1.32
CA SER A 112 -12.71 -1.51 -2.55
C SER A 112 -13.37 -0.15 -2.38
N ASN A 113 -14.25 0.03 -1.39
CA ASN A 113 -14.90 1.31 -1.14
C ASN A 113 -13.95 2.37 -0.54
N ASP A 114 -12.86 1.93 0.09
CA ASP A 114 -11.92 2.81 0.79
C ASP A 114 -10.65 3.05 -0.03
N PHE A 115 -10.49 2.38 -1.18
CA PHE A 115 -9.26 2.37 -1.96
C PHE A 115 -9.47 2.84 -3.39
N GLU A 116 -8.58 3.72 -3.84
CA GLU A 116 -8.42 4.11 -5.23
C GLU A 116 -7.02 3.70 -5.72
N VAL A 117 -6.94 2.79 -6.70
CA VAL A 117 -5.65 2.33 -7.25
C VAL A 117 -5.40 3.01 -8.59
N ILE A 118 -4.50 3.99 -8.61
CA ILE A 118 -4.23 4.81 -9.79
C ILE A 118 -2.85 4.52 -10.38
N ILE A 119 -2.74 4.72 -11.70
CA ILE A 119 -1.45 4.76 -12.38
C ILE A 119 -0.90 6.17 -12.31
N GLY A 120 0.33 6.29 -11.86
CA GLY A 120 1.05 7.56 -11.88
C GLY A 120 2.51 7.36 -11.52
N ASN A 121 3.34 8.25 -12.03
CA ASN A 121 4.70 8.40 -11.56
C ASN A 121 4.84 9.80 -10.99
N TRP A 122 5.36 9.86 -9.77
CA TRP A 122 5.49 11.08 -8.97
C TRP A 122 6.62 12.00 -9.46
N PHE A 123 7.37 11.55 -10.47
CA PHE A 123 8.39 12.31 -11.20
C PHE A 123 7.96 12.76 -12.59
N ASP A 124 6.71 12.53 -12.99
CA ASP A 124 6.25 13.03 -14.28
C ASP A 124 6.19 14.56 -14.16
N GLU A 125 7.17 15.24 -14.77
CA GLU A 125 7.08 16.66 -15.06
C GLU A 125 5.96 16.83 -16.11
N ASP A 126 5.08 17.81 -15.91
CA ASP A 126 4.01 18.12 -16.85
C ASP A 126 4.59 18.27 -18.27
N ASP A 127 4.11 17.47 -19.23
CA ASP A 127 4.26 17.73 -20.67
C ASP A 127 3.41 18.93 -21.11
#